data_AF-A0A6P4Y2Z1-F1
#
_entry.id   AF-A0A6P4Y2Z1-F1
#
_cell.length_a   1.000
_cell.length_b   1.000
_cell.length_c   1.000
_cell.angle_alpha   90.00
_cell.angle_beta   90.00
_cell.angle_gamma   90.00
#
_symmetry.space_group_name_H-M   'P 1'
#
loop_
_entity.id
_entity.type
_entity.pdbx_description
1 polymer ?
#
loop_
_entity_poly.entity_id
_entity_poly.type
_entity_poly.pdbx_seq_one_letter_code
_entity_poly.pdbx_strand_id
1 'polypeptide(L)'
;MTTETPTTGKYTSPPTPTTTTTTDSIQRSTSPSTPFMTTTATTQPGDAMEPEGRTTEPFPTSTVTFISHEPPKSSSLPVSEVTTADLQLDDPGEILDQLFPSGDSPSDDGKVDSTTCTEAMKTLAKLSRTPSAKDSTDKMVTIFNTVVTMCGTLPLDAQAEGGYVVGAMTDSIMQSVLEGASMKELAPKASAVVDTVASLMESGGSEPVTDDEDDVIALSRLPPRKRDEFQKQMEKKLQQKQKQQWALQREVTQRLQKDLDNMADALLGSVDSGERVELGSKAVQMVLDKSSGGRLGGAAVAAHAGRVTFPHAHALYSGGITADVEMKVVVGYERNPYVWDDSARDIKSSVVDIELKRPDGDTLEVKDLPEETTVVLKNAPDMFPAPRLVKYSPFPNDTMVFRSFSARRNQTYGVTVSLVSLYPAAVMYGKLGDFPNETDYDFQRDLNMDDFITETVPPHDDVQTAFTVLQPDTAVQNGTEEYTLGLQMDGCPPSGCLYSVHIVRLNCLFWDAGVDAEQGSWKGDGCRVSPASTLTHTVCLCNHL
;
A
#
# COMPACT_ATOMS: atom_id res chain seq x y z
N MET A 1 -39.53 14.26 -65.82
CA MET A 1 -39.86 12.90 -66.29
C MET A 1 -39.55 11.99 -65.09
N THR A 2 -40.52 11.45 -64.32
CA THR A 2 -41.42 10.32 -64.65
C THR A 2 -40.65 9.10 -65.17
N THR A 3 -40.70 7.90 -64.60
CA THR A 3 -41.41 7.34 -63.42
C THR A 3 -40.56 6.15 -62.84
N GLU A 4 -40.92 5.26 -61.89
CA GLU A 4 -42.21 4.86 -61.27
C GLU A 4 -42.00 4.36 -59.79
N THR A 5 -42.85 3.46 -59.27
CA THR A 5 -42.74 2.79 -57.94
C THR A 5 -42.88 1.26 -58.12
N PRO A 6 -42.61 0.37 -57.12
CA PRO A 6 -43.72 -0.06 -56.23
C PRO A 6 -43.39 -0.55 -54.79
N THR A 7 -44.26 -0.16 -53.85
CA THR A 7 -44.81 -0.90 -52.67
C THR A 7 -43.95 -1.78 -51.73
N THR A 8 -43.76 -1.26 -50.51
CA THR A 8 -44.16 -1.82 -49.18
C THR A 8 -44.14 -3.33 -48.89
N GLY A 9 -43.41 -3.71 -47.83
CA GLY A 9 -43.68 -4.88 -46.99
C GLY A 9 -43.56 -4.52 -45.50
N LYS A 10 -44.59 -4.84 -44.68
CA LYS A 10 -44.57 -4.68 -43.21
C LYS A 10 -44.00 -5.94 -42.57
N TYR A 11 -43.20 -5.79 -41.51
CA TYR A 11 -43.02 -6.85 -40.51
C TYR A 11 -43.14 -6.28 -39.09
N THR A 12 -43.67 -7.10 -38.19
CA THR A 12 -44.23 -6.73 -36.88
C THR A 12 -43.29 -7.09 -35.72
N SER A 13 -43.27 -6.25 -34.69
CA SER A 13 -42.56 -6.49 -33.43
C SER A 13 -43.16 -7.67 -32.63
N PRO A 14 -42.35 -8.48 -31.93
CA PRO A 14 -42.82 -9.51 -31.00
C PRO A 14 -43.25 -8.92 -29.64
N PRO A 15 -44.14 -9.59 -28.87
CA PRO A 15 -44.78 -9.01 -27.68
C PRO A 15 -44.09 -9.34 -26.35
N THR A 16 -44.34 -8.46 -25.37
CA THR A 16 -44.01 -8.61 -23.94
C THR A 16 -44.81 -9.74 -23.27
N PRO A 17 -44.21 -10.57 -22.39
CA PRO A 17 -44.96 -11.52 -21.57
C PRO A 17 -45.63 -10.81 -20.38
N THR A 18 -46.93 -11.06 -20.17
CA THR A 18 -47.71 -10.51 -19.05
C THR A 18 -47.74 -11.48 -17.88
N THR A 19 -47.77 -10.94 -16.67
CA THR A 19 -47.98 -11.68 -15.41
C THR A 19 -49.36 -12.31 -15.32
N THR A 20 -49.43 -13.56 -14.86
CA THR A 20 -50.65 -14.16 -14.29
C THR A 20 -50.33 -14.87 -12.99
N THR A 21 -50.93 -14.38 -11.90
CA THR A 21 -51.02 -15.06 -10.60
C THR A 21 -52.00 -16.22 -10.69
N THR A 22 -51.69 -17.33 -10.01
CA THR A 22 -52.71 -18.32 -9.63
C THR A 22 -52.32 -18.98 -8.32
N THR A 23 -53.17 -18.80 -7.32
CA THR A 23 -53.12 -19.49 -6.03
C THR A 23 -53.85 -20.82 -6.19
N ASP A 24 -53.28 -21.95 -5.75
CA ASP A 24 -53.93 -22.74 -4.70
C ASP A 24 -53.04 -23.85 -4.08
N SER A 25 -53.60 -24.46 -3.04
CA SER A 25 -52.98 -25.04 -1.85
C SER A 25 -52.74 -26.57 -1.85
N ILE A 26 -51.68 -26.96 -1.13
CA ILE A 26 -51.53 -28.14 -0.24
C ILE A 26 -51.82 -29.56 -0.80
N GLN A 27 -50.77 -30.41 -0.83
CA GLN A 27 -50.80 -31.72 -0.13
C GLN A 27 -49.41 -32.25 0.28
N ARG A 28 -49.39 -33.36 1.04
CA ARG A 28 -48.34 -33.76 2.00
C ARG A 28 -47.85 -35.21 1.77
N SER A 29 -46.54 -35.43 1.68
CA SER A 29 -45.85 -36.71 2.01
C SER A 29 -44.32 -36.48 2.14
N THR A 30 -43.75 -36.37 3.34
CA THR A 30 -43.19 -37.46 4.18
C THR A 30 -41.96 -38.21 3.62
N SER A 31 -40.76 -37.79 4.09
CA SER A 31 -39.69 -38.66 4.66
C SER A 31 -38.92 -39.62 3.71
N PRO A 32 -37.66 -40.05 4.04
CA PRO A 32 -37.07 -40.12 5.38
C PRO A 32 -35.68 -39.49 5.61
N SER A 33 -35.41 -39.32 6.91
CA SER A 33 -34.17 -38.88 7.55
C SER A 33 -33.20 -40.02 7.85
N THR A 34 -31.89 -39.75 7.82
CA THR A 34 -30.83 -40.52 8.51
C THR A 34 -29.76 -39.56 9.07
N PRO A 35 -29.01 -39.94 10.12
CA PRO A 35 -28.89 -39.07 11.29
C PRO A 35 -27.56 -38.34 11.48
N PHE A 36 -27.62 -37.27 12.26
CA PHE A 36 -26.49 -36.68 12.98
C PHE A 36 -25.89 -37.70 13.98
N MET A 37 -24.57 -37.74 14.09
CA MET A 37 -23.89 -38.22 15.30
C MET A 37 -23.36 -37.03 16.09
N THR A 38 -23.76 -36.95 17.34
CA THR A 38 -23.24 -35.99 18.33
C THR A 38 -22.55 -36.79 19.43
N THR A 39 -21.23 -36.71 19.53
CA THR A 39 -20.46 -37.36 20.61
C THR A 39 -20.21 -36.37 21.74
N THR A 40 -21.06 -36.44 22.77
CA THR A 40 -20.82 -35.76 24.04
C THR A 40 -19.85 -36.60 24.88
N ALA A 41 -18.73 -36.02 25.32
CA ALA A 41 -17.84 -36.63 26.29
C ALA A 41 -17.79 -35.76 27.55
N THR A 42 -18.42 -36.23 28.62
CA THR A 42 -18.40 -35.60 29.94
C THR A 42 -17.44 -36.36 30.84
N THR A 43 -16.45 -35.67 31.42
CA THR A 43 -15.68 -36.19 32.55
C THR A 43 -15.37 -35.05 33.52
N GLN A 44 -15.70 -35.29 34.79
CA GLN A 44 -15.42 -34.42 35.94
C GLN A 44 -14.61 -35.22 36.99
N PRO A 45 -14.18 -34.64 38.13
CA PRO A 45 -12.77 -34.58 38.50
C PRO A 45 -12.32 -35.68 39.48
N GLY A 46 -11.00 -35.83 39.66
CA GLY A 46 -10.41 -36.78 40.61
C GLY A 46 -8.97 -36.39 41.00
N ASP A 47 -8.79 -36.15 42.30
CA ASP A 47 -7.64 -35.54 42.98
C ASP A 47 -6.24 -36.16 42.86
N ALA A 48 -5.25 -35.26 43.02
CA ALA A 48 -4.02 -35.38 43.82
C ALA A 48 -3.01 -36.54 43.60
N MET A 49 -1.82 -36.17 43.10
CA MET A 49 -0.55 -36.45 43.79
C MET A 49 0.59 -35.51 43.33
N GLU A 50 1.19 -34.83 44.30
CA GLU A 50 2.47 -34.10 44.27
C GLU A 50 3.29 -34.60 45.49
N PRO A 51 4.59 -34.25 45.70
CA PRO A 51 5.55 -33.60 44.79
C PRO A 51 6.95 -34.27 44.80
N GLU A 52 7.81 -33.88 43.85
CA GLU A 52 9.29 -33.73 43.95
C GLU A 52 9.81 -33.29 42.56
N GLY A 53 10.63 -32.26 42.34
CA GLY A 53 11.19 -31.25 43.24
C GLY A 53 12.47 -30.67 42.63
N ARG A 54 12.45 -29.43 42.07
CA ARG A 54 13.70 -28.74 41.66
C ARG A 54 13.61 -27.21 41.57
N THR A 55 14.05 -26.57 42.64
CA THR A 55 14.75 -25.28 42.74
C THR A 55 14.65 -24.28 41.58
N THR A 56 13.95 -23.17 41.83
CA THR A 56 14.12 -21.88 41.16
C THR A 56 15.35 -21.13 41.68
N GLU A 57 16.20 -20.58 40.80
CA GLU A 57 17.07 -19.45 41.14
C GLU A 57 16.55 -18.14 40.50
N PRO A 58 16.73 -16.98 41.15
CA PRO A 58 16.24 -15.70 40.64
C PRO A 58 17.18 -15.08 39.59
N PHE A 59 16.60 -14.51 38.53
CA PHE A 59 17.33 -13.65 37.60
C PHE A 59 17.82 -12.37 38.30
N PRO A 60 19.07 -11.92 38.07
CA PRO A 60 19.56 -10.69 38.66
C PRO A 60 19.08 -9.45 37.89
N THR A 61 18.58 -8.46 38.62
CA THR A 61 18.30 -7.11 38.10
C THR A 61 19.61 -6.40 37.77
N SER A 62 19.93 -6.22 36.48
CA SER A 62 21.12 -5.46 36.05
C SER A 62 20.80 -3.97 35.90
N THR A 63 21.14 -3.20 36.93
CA THR A 63 21.17 -1.73 36.87
C THR A 63 22.22 -1.27 35.85
N VAL A 64 21.81 -0.55 34.80
CA VAL A 64 22.73 0.01 33.82
C VAL A 64 23.36 1.29 34.36
N THR A 65 24.61 1.19 34.81
CA THR A 65 25.43 2.34 35.17
C THR A 65 26.03 2.95 33.90
N PHE A 66 25.67 4.20 33.58
CA PHE A 66 26.32 4.94 32.49
C PHE A 66 27.80 5.19 32.84
N ILE A 67 28.70 4.52 32.13
CA ILE A 67 30.13 4.85 32.12
C ILE A 67 30.37 5.72 30.89
N SER A 68 30.63 7.00 31.11
CA SER A 68 31.05 7.91 30.04
C SER A 68 32.42 7.51 29.50
N HIS A 69 32.56 7.50 28.18
CA HIS A 69 33.85 7.43 27.49
C HIS A 69 33.96 8.64 26.56
N GLU A 70 34.94 9.51 26.83
CA GLU A 70 35.27 10.60 25.92
C GLU A 70 35.81 10.04 24.60
N PRO A 71 35.35 10.52 23.43
CA PRO A 71 35.97 10.20 22.16
C PRO A 71 37.32 10.93 21.99
N PRO A 72 38.25 10.39 21.18
CA PRO A 72 39.53 11.03 20.92
C PRO A 72 39.35 12.33 20.13
N LYS A 73 40.06 13.39 20.53
CA LYS A 73 40.05 14.70 19.85
C LYS A 73 40.67 14.61 18.45
N SER A 74 39.83 14.64 17.41
CA SER A 74 40.25 15.08 16.08
C SER A 74 40.03 16.60 15.95
N SER A 75 40.95 17.28 15.28
CA SER A 75 40.89 18.74 15.10
C SER A 75 40.04 19.12 13.89
N SER A 76 38.80 19.55 14.12
CA SER A 76 38.02 20.36 13.18
C SER A 76 38.07 21.84 13.59
N LEU A 77 37.85 22.72 12.61
CA LEU A 77 37.76 24.16 12.82
C LEU A 77 36.47 24.52 13.61
N PRO A 78 36.44 25.65 14.34
CA PRO A 78 35.28 26.00 15.15
C PRO A 78 34.10 26.41 14.26
N VAL A 79 33.13 25.50 14.11
CA VAL A 79 31.76 25.87 13.74
C VAL A 79 31.20 26.68 14.91
N SER A 80 30.72 27.88 14.63
CA SER A 80 30.11 28.75 15.64
C SER A 80 28.79 28.16 16.12
N GLU A 81 28.67 27.86 17.42
CA GLU A 81 27.39 27.53 18.04
C GLU A 81 26.43 28.72 17.92
N VAL A 82 25.50 28.64 16.97
CA VAL A 82 24.40 29.60 16.85
C VAL A 82 23.43 29.37 18.01
N THR A 83 23.30 30.35 18.89
CA THR A 83 22.32 30.31 19.98
C THR A 83 20.91 30.45 19.42
N THR A 84 20.12 29.37 19.48
CA THR A 84 18.74 29.31 18.97
C THR A 84 17.76 30.30 19.62
N ALA A 85 18.20 31.06 20.63
CA ALA A 85 17.43 32.13 21.25
C ALA A 85 17.28 33.39 20.37
N ASP A 86 18.17 33.59 19.38
CA ASP A 86 18.21 34.79 18.55
C ASP A 86 17.56 34.60 17.16
N LEU A 87 17.14 33.38 16.81
CA LEU A 87 16.47 33.06 15.54
C LEU A 87 15.01 33.53 15.53
N GLN A 88 14.79 34.74 15.03
CA GLN A 88 13.45 35.24 14.72
C GLN A 88 12.99 34.73 13.35
N LEU A 89 11.75 34.26 13.26
CA LEU A 89 11.13 33.71 12.05
C LEU A 89 10.72 34.79 11.04
N ASP A 90 11.39 35.95 11.02
CA ASP A 90 10.93 37.10 10.26
C ASP A 90 11.25 36.97 8.76
N ASP A 91 12.45 36.53 8.40
CA ASP A 91 12.86 36.20 7.03
C ASP A 91 13.28 34.71 6.88
N PRO A 92 12.54 33.90 6.10
CA PRO A 92 12.95 32.53 5.74
C PRO A 92 14.33 32.45 5.06
N GLY A 93 14.76 33.48 4.34
CA GLY A 93 16.06 33.54 3.66
C GLY A 93 17.22 33.57 4.64
N GLU A 94 17.19 34.46 5.65
CA GLU A 94 18.24 34.53 6.68
C GLU A 94 18.33 33.25 7.51
N ILE A 95 17.23 32.51 7.68
CA ILE A 95 17.24 31.20 8.33
C ILE A 95 17.91 30.16 7.45
N LEU A 96 17.59 30.11 6.14
CA LEU A 96 18.23 29.19 5.20
C LEU A 96 19.74 29.44 5.07
N ASP A 97 20.18 30.70 5.03
CA ASP A 97 21.60 31.07 5.01
C ASP A 97 22.34 30.65 6.31
N GLN A 98 21.63 30.52 7.44
CA GLN A 98 22.18 30.01 8.70
C GLN A 98 22.16 28.48 8.79
N LEU A 99 21.18 27.82 8.15
CA LEU A 99 21.13 26.35 8.05
C LEU A 99 22.17 25.81 7.05
N PHE A 100 22.50 26.59 6.02
CA PHE A 100 23.47 26.25 4.98
C PHE A 100 24.47 27.41 4.77
N PRO A 101 25.40 27.64 5.70
CA PRO A 101 26.37 28.72 5.59
C PRO A 101 27.21 28.57 4.31
N SER A 102 27.44 29.69 3.61
CA SER A 102 27.88 29.74 2.21
C SER A 102 29.31 29.23 1.91
N GLY A 103 29.94 28.53 2.85
CA GLY A 103 31.19 27.77 2.66
C GLY A 103 30.95 26.34 2.18
N ASP A 104 29.82 25.73 2.52
CA ASP A 104 29.44 24.38 2.10
C ASP A 104 28.84 24.45 0.69
N SER A 105 29.74 24.58 -0.29
CA SER A 105 29.36 24.50 -1.71
C SER A 105 28.69 23.15 -1.97
N PRO A 106 27.53 23.11 -2.64
CA PRO A 106 26.95 21.85 -3.10
C PRO A 106 27.99 21.04 -3.87
N SER A 107 27.90 19.71 -3.82
CA SER A 107 28.73 18.84 -4.67
C SER A 107 28.54 19.19 -6.15
N ASP A 108 29.37 18.65 -7.05
CA ASP A 108 29.19 18.83 -8.51
C ASP A 108 27.78 18.41 -9.01
N ASP A 109 27.03 17.64 -8.19
CA ASP A 109 25.64 17.20 -8.44
C ASP A 109 24.57 18.16 -7.88
N GLY A 110 24.95 19.25 -7.21
CA GLY A 110 24.05 20.25 -6.63
C GLY A 110 23.37 19.85 -5.31
N LYS A 111 23.84 18.79 -4.64
CA LYS A 111 23.29 18.30 -3.36
C LYS A 111 24.15 18.68 -2.16
N VAL A 112 23.49 18.92 -1.03
CA VAL A 112 24.12 19.06 0.30
C VAL A 112 24.43 17.67 0.88
N ASP A 113 25.47 17.55 1.70
CA ASP A 113 25.82 16.27 2.33
C ASP A 113 24.84 15.90 3.46
N SER A 114 24.78 14.60 3.79
CA SER A 114 23.84 14.05 4.76
C SER A 114 24.04 14.58 6.19
N THR A 115 25.27 14.93 6.59
CA THR A 115 25.56 15.44 7.94
C THR A 115 25.04 16.86 8.10
N THR A 116 25.29 17.71 7.11
CA THR A 116 24.76 19.08 7.06
C THR A 116 23.22 19.08 7.03
N CYS A 117 22.62 18.17 6.26
CA CYS A 117 21.17 17.96 6.27
C CYS A 117 20.61 17.54 7.65
N THR A 118 21.29 16.63 8.37
CA THR A 118 20.92 16.28 9.75
C THR A 118 20.99 17.48 10.69
N GLU A 119 22.07 18.26 10.68
CA GLU A 119 22.21 19.42 11.58
C GLU A 119 21.25 20.57 11.24
N ALA A 120 20.94 20.79 9.96
CA ALA A 120 19.89 21.70 9.54
C ALA A 120 18.53 21.27 10.10
N MET A 121 18.16 19.99 9.98
CA MET A 121 16.90 19.46 10.51
C MET A 121 16.82 19.50 12.03
N LYS A 122 17.91 19.20 12.76
CA LYS A 122 18.00 19.41 14.22
C LYS A 122 17.79 20.86 14.63
N THR A 123 18.32 21.79 13.85
CA THR A 123 18.19 23.24 14.11
C THR A 123 16.76 23.69 13.88
N LEU A 124 16.13 23.23 12.79
CA LEU A 124 14.72 23.48 12.51
C LEU A 124 13.78 22.83 13.55
N ALA A 125 14.10 21.65 14.05
CA ALA A 125 13.37 20.96 15.13
C ALA A 125 13.51 21.64 16.50
N LYS A 126 14.61 22.36 16.75
CA LYS A 126 14.75 23.26 17.92
C LYS A 126 13.92 24.53 17.72
N LEU A 127 13.99 25.13 16.53
CA LEU A 127 13.24 26.35 16.19
C LEU A 127 11.72 26.13 16.26
N SER A 128 11.21 25.00 15.78
CA SER A 128 9.79 24.65 15.80
C SER A 128 9.16 24.63 17.20
N ARG A 129 9.98 24.45 18.25
CA ARG A 129 9.56 24.43 19.66
C ARG A 129 9.45 25.83 20.27
N THR A 130 9.89 26.87 19.57
CA THR A 130 9.80 28.26 20.04
C THR A 130 8.36 28.80 19.90
N PRO A 131 7.92 29.73 20.78
CA PRO A 131 6.58 30.32 20.67
C PRO A 131 6.33 31.01 19.31
N SER A 132 7.33 31.72 18.78
CA SER A 132 7.25 32.39 17.48
C SER A 132 7.06 31.43 16.30
N ALA A 133 7.51 30.18 16.40
CA ALA A 133 7.26 29.16 15.39
C ALA A 133 5.84 28.61 15.41
N LYS A 134 5.22 28.51 16.60
CA LYS A 134 3.83 28.04 16.73
C LYS A 134 2.83 28.97 16.04
N ASP A 135 3.12 30.27 16.00
CA ASP A 135 2.27 31.26 15.35
C ASP A 135 2.53 31.38 13.83
N SER A 136 3.51 30.65 13.27
CA SER A 136 4.02 30.84 11.90
C SER A 136 4.15 29.54 11.09
N THR A 137 3.10 28.71 11.11
CA THR A 137 3.01 27.44 10.35
C THR A 137 3.47 27.59 8.90
N ASP A 138 2.99 28.62 8.18
CA ASP A 138 3.27 28.84 6.76
C ASP A 138 4.77 29.08 6.47
N LYS A 139 5.45 29.80 7.38
CA LYS A 139 6.90 30.02 7.29
C LYS A 139 7.67 28.74 7.61
N MET A 140 7.24 28.00 8.63
CA MET A 140 7.84 26.71 9.00
C MET A 140 7.73 25.67 7.88
N VAL A 141 6.57 25.56 7.22
CA VAL A 141 6.38 24.74 6.00
C VAL A 141 7.34 25.18 4.90
N THR A 142 7.44 26.49 4.64
CA THR A 142 8.28 27.03 3.57
C THR A 142 9.76 26.67 3.79
N ILE A 143 10.29 26.94 4.99
CA ILE A 143 11.68 26.62 5.35
C ILE A 143 11.93 25.11 5.29
N PHE A 144 11.03 24.31 5.86
CA PHE A 144 11.14 22.85 5.87
C PHE A 144 11.20 22.27 4.45
N ASN A 145 10.25 22.62 3.59
CA ASN A 145 10.17 22.10 2.24
C ASN A 145 11.40 22.53 1.41
N THR A 146 11.96 23.72 1.66
CA THR A 146 13.24 24.13 1.06
C THR A 146 14.41 23.28 1.56
N VAL A 147 14.53 23.01 2.87
CA VAL A 147 15.56 22.11 3.44
C VAL A 147 15.47 20.71 2.82
N VAL A 148 14.28 20.12 2.78
CA VAL A 148 14.05 18.81 2.13
C VAL A 148 14.47 18.85 0.66
N THR A 149 14.11 19.90 -0.08
CA THR A 149 14.47 20.05 -1.51
C THR A 149 15.98 20.16 -1.73
N MET A 150 16.71 20.88 -0.86
CA MET A 150 18.17 21.04 -0.96
C MET A 150 18.93 19.75 -0.62
N CYS A 151 18.40 18.94 0.29
CA CYS A 151 18.94 17.64 0.66
C CYS A 151 18.58 16.52 -0.33
N GLY A 152 17.37 16.59 -0.91
CA GLY A 152 16.81 15.57 -1.80
C GLY A 152 16.43 14.29 -1.08
N THR A 153 17.43 13.51 -0.66
CA THR A 153 17.26 12.27 0.13
C THR A 153 17.79 12.51 1.54
N LEU A 154 16.91 12.47 2.53
CA LEU A 154 17.27 12.68 3.93
C LEU A 154 17.70 11.37 4.60
N PRO A 155 18.78 11.35 5.39
CA PRO A 155 19.07 10.22 6.26
C PRO A 155 18.00 10.10 7.36
N LEU A 156 17.84 8.92 7.96
CA LEU A 156 16.71 8.60 8.84
C LEU A 156 16.70 9.39 10.16
N ASP A 157 17.87 9.80 10.65
CA ASP A 157 18.03 10.71 11.79
C ASP A 157 17.53 12.13 11.45
N ALA A 158 17.85 12.64 10.26
CA ALA A 158 17.27 13.89 9.77
C ALA A 158 15.76 13.80 9.58
N GLN A 159 15.24 12.65 9.14
CA GLN A 159 13.79 12.43 9.05
C GLN A 159 13.09 12.41 10.42
N ALA A 160 13.71 11.80 11.44
CA ALA A 160 13.20 11.80 12.81
C ALA A 160 13.16 13.22 13.39
N GLU A 161 14.19 14.03 13.16
CA GLU A 161 14.20 15.45 13.52
C GLU A 161 13.12 16.23 12.74
N GLY A 162 12.94 15.91 11.46
CA GLY A 162 11.86 16.45 10.63
C GLY A 162 10.46 16.15 11.17
N GLY A 163 10.26 14.96 11.73
CA GLY A 163 9.03 14.60 12.44
C GLY A 163 8.68 15.60 13.54
N TYR A 164 9.64 15.97 14.40
CA TYR A 164 9.38 16.97 15.46
C TYR A 164 8.98 18.35 14.91
N VAL A 165 9.40 18.70 13.70
CA VAL A 165 8.92 19.92 13.03
C VAL A 165 7.45 19.77 12.63
N VAL A 166 7.09 18.67 11.97
CA VAL A 166 5.68 18.34 11.61
C VAL A 166 4.77 18.40 12.83
N GLY A 167 5.16 17.73 13.93
CA GLY A 167 4.35 17.71 15.15
C GLY A 167 4.10 19.09 15.76
N ALA A 168 5.05 20.02 15.63
CA ALA A 168 4.85 21.40 16.05
C ALA A 168 3.90 22.18 15.11
N MET A 169 3.85 21.83 13.82
CA MET A 169 2.89 22.40 12.86
C MET A 169 1.47 21.85 13.09
N THR A 170 1.32 20.55 13.38
CA THR A 170 0.01 19.96 13.72
C THR A 170 -0.51 20.50 15.05
N ASP A 171 0.34 20.62 16.09
CA ASP A 171 0.01 21.30 17.36
C ASP A 171 -0.55 22.73 17.11
N SER A 172 0.04 23.48 16.19
CA SER A 172 -0.38 24.84 15.83
C SER A 172 -1.77 24.88 15.17
N ILE A 173 -2.07 23.89 14.31
CA ILE A 173 -3.39 23.73 13.69
C ILE A 173 -4.43 23.34 14.74
N MET A 174 -4.10 22.40 15.63
CA MET A 174 -4.98 21.99 16.74
C MET A 174 -5.28 23.17 17.67
N GLN A 175 -4.28 23.99 18.00
CA GLN A 175 -4.47 25.22 18.77
C GLN A 175 -5.38 26.23 18.04
N SER A 176 -5.21 26.39 16.73
CA SER A 176 -6.07 27.25 15.90
C SER A 176 -7.54 26.77 15.89
N VAL A 177 -7.77 25.45 15.88
CA VAL A 177 -9.13 24.87 16.05
C VAL A 177 -9.73 25.23 17.41
N LEU A 178 -8.96 25.09 18.50
CA LEU A 178 -9.41 25.43 19.85
C LEU A 178 -9.74 26.93 20.03
N GLU A 179 -9.09 27.79 19.25
CA GLU A 179 -9.36 29.24 19.17
C GLU A 179 -10.59 29.58 18.30
N GLY A 180 -11.21 28.59 17.67
CA GLY A 180 -12.43 28.73 16.87
C GLY A 180 -12.19 29.13 15.42
N ALA A 181 -10.99 28.91 14.87
CA ALA A 181 -10.71 29.12 13.45
C ALA A 181 -11.62 28.23 12.57
N SER A 182 -12.11 28.79 11.48
CA SER A 182 -13.00 28.08 10.56
C SER A 182 -12.23 27.10 9.67
N MET A 183 -12.90 26.03 9.19
CA MET A 183 -12.29 25.08 8.24
C MET A 183 -11.75 25.77 6.98
N LYS A 184 -12.36 26.91 6.57
CA LYS A 184 -11.90 27.73 5.45
C LYS A 184 -10.53 28.40 5.69
N GLU A 185 -10.20 28.72 6.93
CA GLU A 185 -8.92 29.30 7.35
C GLU A 185 -7.88 28.20 7.63
N LEU A 186 -8.34 27.06 8.15
CA LEU A 186 -7.51 25.92 8.52
C LEU A 186 -7.07 25.06 7.33
N ALA A 187 -7.95 24.84 6.34
CA ALA A 187 -7.69 23.90 5.24
C ALA A 187 -6.40 24.19 4.44
N PRO A 188 -6.06 25.44 4.08
CA PRO A 188 -4.80 25.72 3.38
C PRO A 188 -3.57 25.36 4.23
N LYS A 189 -3.59 25.66 5.54
CA LYS A 189 -2.50 25.35 6.47
C LYS A 189 -2.37 23.85 6.68
N ALA A 190 -3.48 23.16 6.91
CA ALA A 190 -3.50 21.71 7.09
C ALA A 190 -3.05 20.97 5.82
N SER A 191 -3.49 21.41 4.63
CA SER A 191 -3.02 20.86 3.36
C SER A 191 -1.50 21.00 3.23
N ALA A 192 -0.96 22.18 3.58
CA ALA A 192 0.47 22.45 3.51
C ALA A 192 1.27 21.54 4.48
N VAL A 193 0.73 21.22 5.66
CA VAL A 193 1.32 20.25 6.60
C VAL A 193 1.25 18.81 6.06
N VAL A 194 0.14 18.39 5.45
CA VAL A 194 0.05 17.07 4.78
C VAL A 194 1.09 16.96 3.65
N ASP A 195 1.29 18.01 2.86
CA ASP A 195 2.32 18.07 1.80
C ASP A 195 3.75 18.03 2.36
N THR A 196 3.98 18.64 3.53
CA THR A 196 5.24 18.51 4.26
C THR A 196 5.47 17.08 4.77
N VAL A 197 4.43 16.39 5.26
CA VAL A 197 4.53 14.96 5.62
C VAL A 197 4.86 14.11 4.40
N ALA A 198 4.19 14.36 3.26
CA ALA A 198 4.46 13.67 2.01
C ALA A 198 5.92 13.85 1.57
N SER A 199 6.41 15.10 1.57
CA SER A 199 7.79 15.44 1.21
C SER A 199 8.81 14.74 2.12
N LEU A 200 8.53 14.64 3.42
CA LEU A 200 9.38 13.95 4.38
C LEU A 200 9.41 12.43 4.12
N MET A 201 8.25 11.81 3.88
CA MET A 201 8.15 10.38 3.54
C MET A 201 8.84 10.06 2.20
N GLU A 202 8.70 10.91 1.17
CA GLU A 202 9.35 10.72 -0.13
C GLU A 202 10.86 10.94 -0.11
N SER A 203 11.35 11.85 0.74
CA SER A 203 12.79 12.03 1.01
C SER A 203 13.43 10.80 1.69
N GLY A 204 12.59 9.86 2.15
CA GLY A 204 12.92 8.62 2.83
C GLY A 204 13.69 7.60 1.99
N GLY A 205 14.96 7.89 1.70
CA GLY A 205 15.88 6.93 1.10
C GLY A 205 16.29 5.85 2.10
N SER A 206 15.69 4.65 2.01
CA SER A 206 16.37 3.46 2.52
C SER A 206 17.50 3.11 1.56
N GLU A 207 18.71 3.58 1.85
CA GLU A 207 19.90 2.96 1.24
C GLU A 207 19.85 1.46 1.52
N PRO A 208 20.05 0.60 0.50
CA PRO A 208 20.07 -0.84 0.73
C PRO A 208 21.23 -1.14 1.67
N VAL A 209 20.98 -1.92 2.73
CA VAL A 209 22.05 -2.34 3.63
C VAL A 209 23.00 -3.23 2.85
N THR A 210 24.15 -2.69 2.44
CA THR A 210 25.22 -3.42 1.77
C THR A 210 26.21 -3.98 2.79
N ASP A 211 26.98 -4.97 2.37
CA ASP A 211 28.19 -5.37 3.09
C ASP A 211 29.15 -4.15 3.17
N ASP A 212 29.82 -3.98 4.32
CA ASP A 212 30.88 -2.98 4.45
C ASP A 212 32.07 -3.41 3.57
N GLU A 213 32.62 -2.51 2.74
CA GLU A 213 33.72 -2.87 1.82
C GLU A 213 34.92 -3.47 2.55
N ASP A 214 35.23 -2.98 3.75
CA ASP A 214 36.26 -3.52 4.64
C ASP A 214 36.00 -4.98 5.07
N ASP A 215 34.73 -5.34 5.30
CA ASP A 215 34.35 -6.72 5.65
C ASP A 215 34.45 -7.64 4.42
N VAL A 216 34.06 -7.18 3.23
CA VAL A 216 34.26 -7.92 1.97
C VAL A 216 35.75 -8.15 1.69
N ILE A 217 36.57 -7.11 1.87
CA ILE A 217 38.03 -7.19 1.76
C ILE A 217 38.60 -8.15 2.82
N ALA A 218 38.12 -8.11 4.06
CA ALA A 218 38.54 -9.04 5.11
C ALA A 218 38.18 -10.50 4.77
N LEU A 219 36.95 -10.78 4.30
CA LEU A 219 36.52 -12.11 3.88
C LEU A 219 37.42 -12.68 2.77
N SER A 220 37.79 -11.87 1.78
CA SER A 220 38.68 -12.29 0.68
C SER A 220 40.05 -12.78 1.19
N ARG A 221 40.55 -12.18 2.27
CA ARG A 221 41.86 -12.47 2.89
C ARG A 221 41.82 -13.64 3.88
N LEU A 222 40.63 -14.15 4.26
CA LEU A 222 40.50 -15.25 5.20
C LEU A 222 40.76 -16.63 4.57
N PRO A 223 41.44 -17.55 5.30
CA PRO A 223 41.55 -18.96 4.90
C PRO A 223 40.16 -19.63 4.80
N PRO A 224 39.94 -20.59 3.88
CA PRO A 224 38.62 -21.20 3.66
C PRO A 224 37.90 -21.67 4.93
N ARG A 225 38.62 -22.31 5.86
CA ARG A 225 38.08 -22.80 7.14
C ARG A 225 37.53 -21.71 8.09
N LYS A 226 37.76 -20.42 7.80
CA LYS A 226 37.23 -19.29 8.59
C LYS A 226 36.19 -18.47 7.83
N ARG A 227 35.96 -18.73 6.53
CA ARG A 227 35.04 -17.95 5.70
C ARG A 227 33.59 -18.15 6.14
N ASP A 228 33.17 -19.39 6.36
CA ASP A 228 31.80 -19.72 6.75
C ASP A 228 31.37 -19.06 8.07
N GLU A 229 32.28 -18.97 9.04
CA GLU A 229 32.03 -18.31 10.33
C GLU A 229 32.01 -16.78 10.18
N PHE A 230 32.91 -16.21 9.38
CA PHE A 230 32.92 -14.78 9.09
C PHE A 230 31.68 -14.35 8.30
N GLN A 231 31.23 -15.14 7.32
CA GLN A 231 29.98 -14.91 6.59
C GLN A 231 28.76 -14.90 7.52
N LYS A 232 28.68 -15.84 8.49
CA LYS A 232 27.61 -15.82 9.51
C LYS A 232 27.68 -14.59 10.42
N GLN A 233 28.86 -14.02 10.64
CA GLN A 233 29.02 -12.79 11.42
C GLN A 233 28.62 -11.55 10.60
N MET A 234 29.00 -11.47 9.32
CA MET A 234 28.54 -10.43 8.40
C MET A 234 27.01 -10.47 8.26
N GLU A 235 26.41 -11.64 8.00
CA GLU A 235 24.96 -11.81 7.90
C GLU A 235 24.23 -11.32 9.16
N LYS A 236 24.73 -11.66 10.37
CA LYS A 236 24.17 -11.14 11.63
C LYS A 236 24.32 -9.63 11.77
N LYS A 237 25.46 -9.06 11.36
CA LYS A 237 25.72 -7.61 11.37
C LYS A 237 24.80 -6.87 10.41
N LEU A 238 24.57 -7.44 9.22
CA LEU A 238 23.65 -6.94 8.20
C LEU A 238 22.21 -6.95 8.70
N GLN A 239 21.75 -8.08 9.24
CA GLN A 239 20.42 -8.21 9.86
C GLN A 239 20.24 -7.25 11.06
N GLN A 240 21.30 -7.00 11.85
CA GLN A 240 21.24 -6.04 12.94
C GLN A 240 21.13 -4.59 12.44
N LYS A 241 21.94 -4.20 11.45
CA LYS A 241 21.82 -2.88 10.78
C LYS A 241 20.43 -2.69 10.18
N GLN A 242 19.92 -3.69 9.45
CA GLN A 242 18.58 -3.65 8.85
C GLN A 242 17.48 -3.48 9.90
N LYS A 243 17.55 -4.22 11.02
CA LYS A 243 16.59 -4.06 12.14
C LYS A 243 16.65 -2.67 12.78
N GLN A 244 17.83 -2.07 12.89
CA GLN A 244 17.97 -0.68 13.38
C GLN A 244 17.36 0.33 12.40
N GLN A 245 17.60 0.16 11.10
CA GLN A 245 17.04 0.99 10.04
C GLN A 245 15.50 0.91 10.03
N TRP A 246 14.95 -0.30 10.11
CA TRP A 246 13.51 -0.57 10.21
C TRP A 246 12.88 -0.01 11.49
N ALA A 247 13.54 -0.14 12.64
CA ALA A 247 13.04 0.42 13.89
C ALA A 247 12.89 1.96 13.80
N LEU A 248 13.87 2.63 13.19
CA LEU A 248 13.85 4.09 13.01
C LEU A 248 12.82 4.51 11.94
N GLN A 249 12.73 3.80 10.81
CA GLN A 249 11.66 4.02 9.81
C GLN A 249 10.27 3.88 10.42
N ARG A 250 10.06 2.84 11.22
CA ARG A 250 8.81 2.60 11.96
C ARG A 250 8.50 3.75 12.91
N GLU A 251 9.47 4.17 13.72
CA GLU A 251 9.31 5.29 14.65
C GLU A 251 8.91 6.58 13.93
N VAL A 252 9.62 6.94 12.85
CA VAL A 252 9.32 8.14 12.05
C VAL A 252 7.91 8.04 11.45
N THR A 253 7.59 6.96 10.75
CA THR A 253 6.29 6.83 10.08
C THR A 253 5.13 6.78 11.08
N GLN A 254 5.22 5.97 12.14
CA GLN A 254 4.16 5.91 13.18
C GLN A 254 3.95 7.28 13.85
N ARG A 255 5.03 8.04 14.05
CA ARG A 255 4.94 9.40 14.60
C ARG A 255 4.25 10.37 13.63
N LEU A 256 4.59 10.33 12.34
CA LEU A 256 3.96 11.16 11.31
C LEU A 256 2.48 10.81 11.09
N GLN A 257 2.13 9.53 11.09
CA GLN A 257 0.75 9.06 11.02
C GLN A 257 -0.05 9.59 12.21
N LYS A 258 0.43 9.35 13.44
CA LYS A 258 -0.20 9.87 14.65
C LYS A 258 -0.38 11.39 14.65
N ASP A 259 0.60 12.16 14.15
CA ASP A 259 0.47 13.62 14.03
C ASP A 259 -0.60 14.03 13.01
N LEU A 260 -0.72 13.29 11.89
CA LEU A 260 -1.82 13.44 10.93
C LEU A 260 -3.18 13.07 11.54
N ASP A 261 -3.27 11.98 12.31
CA ASP A 261 -4.52 11.50 12.92
C ASP A 261 -5.03 12.49 13.97
N ASN A 262 -4.14 12.98 14.85
CA ASN A 262 -4.46 14.03 15.83
C ASN A 262 -4.95 15.33 15.14
N MET A 263 -4.34 15.69 14.01
CA MET A 263 -4.76 16.84 13.21
C MET A 263 -6.12 16.59 12.54
N ALA A 264 -6.36 15.41 11.98
CA ALA A 264 -7.64 15.02 11.39
C ALA A 264 -8.76 15.11 12.43
N ASP A 265 -8.56 14.55 13.62
CA ASP A 265 -9.55 14.55 14.70
C ASP A 265 -9.88 15.97 15.20
N ALA A 266 -8.89 16.84 15.31
CA ALA A 266 -9.14 18.25 15.61
C ALA A 266 -9.93 18.95 14.49
N LEU A 267 -9.52 18.77 13.23
CA LEU A 267 -10.16 19.42 12.08
C LEU A 267 -11.60 18.94 11.85
N LEU A 268 -11.90 17.67 12.11
CA LEU A 268 -13.24 17.09 12.00
C LEU A 268 -14.28 17.78 12.90
N GLY A 269 -13.86 18.39 14.01
CA GLY A 269 -14.70 19.27 14.82
C GLY A 269 -15.19 20.50 14.06
N SER A 270 -14.37 21.02 13.15
CA SER A 270 -14.64 22.22 12.32
C SER A 270 -15.27 21.93 10.95
N VAL A 271 -15.38 20.67 10.53
CA VAL A 271 -16.06 20.27 9.28
C VAL A 271 -17.59 20.25 9.49
N ASP A 272 -18.34 20.82 8.56
CA ASP A 272 -19.81 20.82 8.58
C ASP A 272 -20.40 19.44 8.21
N SER A 273 -21.55 19.08 8.77
CA SER A 273 -22.19 17.78 8.50
C SER A 273 -22.65 17.66 7.04
N GLY A 274 -22.09 16.68 6.34
CA GLY A 274 -22.28 16.46 4.91
C GLY A 274 -21.28 17.20 4.01
N GLU A 275 -20.34 17.96 4.59
CA GLU A 275 -19.18 18.49 3.89
C GLU A 275 -18.05 17.44 3.80
N ARG A 276 -17.19 17.62 2.80
CA ARG A 276 -16.02 16.78 2.53
C ARG A 276 -14.85 17.70 2.19
N VAL A 277 -13.76 17.56 2.94
CA VAL A 277 -12.54 18.37 2.80
C VAL A 277 -11.40 17.47 2.35
N GLU A 278 -10.69 17.89 1.30
CA GLU A 278 -9.50 17.21 0.80
C GLU A 278 -8.26 18.06 1.13
N LEU A 279 -7.23 17.43 1.71
CA LEU A 279 -6.01 18.05 2.22
C LEU A 279 -4.78 17.33 1.66
N GLY A 280 -3.75 18.07 1.30
CA GLY A 280 -2.52 17.54 0.70
C GLY A 280 -2.61 17.37 -0.82
N SER A 281 -1.70 16.59 -1.36
CA SER A 281 -1.45 16.47 -2.81
C SER A 281 -1.58 15.02 -3.30
N LYS A 282 -0.71 14.58 -4.22
CA LYS A 282 -0.80 13.25 -4.83
C LYS A 282 -0.10 12.17 -4.01
N ALA A 283 1.08 12.53 -3.47
CA ALA A 283 1.95 11.64 -2.71
C ALA A 283 1.30 11.19 -1.39
N VAL A 284 0.71 12.15 -0.65
CA VAL A 284 -0.21 11.88 0.47
C VAL A 284 -1.43 12.79 0.33
N GLN A 285 -2.63 12.21 0.33
CA GLN A 285 -3.89 12.95 0.40
C GLN A 285 -4.71 12.46 1.59
N MET A 286 -5.07 13.38 2.48
CA MET A 286 -6.04 13.15 3.55
C MET A 286 -7.41 13.65 3.09
N VAL A 287 -8.46 12.88 3.36
CA VAL A 287 -9.84 13.28 3.10
C VAL A 287 -10.67 13.14 4.37
N LEU A 288 -11.26 14.24 4.80
CA LEU A 288 -12.18 14.32 5.93
C LEU A 288 -13.62 14.38 5.38
N ASP A 289 -14.44 13.36 5.66
CA ASP A 289 -15.83 13.26 5.21
C ASP A 289 -16.76 13.10 6.41
N LYS A 290 -17.52 14.15 6.76
CA LYS A 290 -18.40 14.14 7.93
C LYS A 290 -19.81 13.70 7.54
N SER A 291 -19.99 12.41 7.31
CA SER A 291 -21.28 11.80 6.98
C SER A 291 -21.81 10.92 8.13
N SER A 292 -23.14 10.80 8.20
CA SER A 292 -23.83 9.96 9.18
C SER A 292 -23.90 8.49 8.73
N GLY A 293 -23.85 7.54 9.66
CA GLY A 293 -23.84 6.10 9.38
C GLY A 293 -24.96 5.62 8.44
N GLY A 294 -26.16 6.19 8.55
CA GLY A 294 -27.28 5.90 7.65
C GLY A 294 -27.05 6.28 6.17
N ARG A 295 -26.06 7.12 5.87
CA ARG A 295 -25.61 7.49 4.51
C ARG A 295 -24.36 6.72 4.06
N LEU A 296 -23.74 5.92 4.92
CA LEU A 296 -22.48 5.23 4.65
C LEU A 296 -22.67 4.03 3.70
N GLY A 297 -23.82 3.37 3.75
CA GLY A 297 -24.12 2.19 2.95
C GLY A 297 -24.12 2.46 1.44
N GLY A 298 -23.25 1.78 0.69
CA GLY A 298 -23.05 2.00 -0.75
C GLY A 298 -22.33 3.31 -1.10
N ALA A 299 -21.96 4.13 -0.11
CA ALA A 299 -21.19 5.34 -0.34
C ALA A 299 -19.73 5.01 -0.65
N ALA A 300 -19.07 5.94 -1.35
CA ALA A 300 -17.67 5.81 -1.71
C ALA A 300 -16.89 7.08 -1.42
N VAL A 301 -15.68 6.91 -0.90
CA VAL A 301 -14.71 7.99 -0.66
C VAL A 301 -13.45 7.65 -1.46
N ALA A 302 -12.98 8.61 -2.24
CA ALA A 302 -11.75 8.49 -3.03
C ALA A 302 -10.71 9.49 -2.53
N ALA A 303 -9.51 9.00 -2.25
CA ALA A 303 -8.31 9.81 -2.16
C ALA A 303 -7.51 9.66 -3.48
N HIS A 304 -6.41 10.39 -3.64
CA HIS A 304 -5.59 10.28 -4.84
C HIS A 304 -5.07 8.86 -5.04
N ALA A 305 -4.67 8.20 -3.97
CA ALA A 305 -4.05 6.89 -4.00
C ALA A 305 -5.06 5.75 -4.28
N GLY A 306 -6.33 5.90 -3.89
CA GLY A 306 -7.33 4.86 -4.08
C GLY A 306 -8.75 5.24 -3.66
N ARG A 307 -9.71 4.34 -3.91
CA ARG A 307 -11.14 4.54 -3.66
C ARG A 307 -11.75 3.40 -2.86
N VAL A 308 -12.49 3.74 -1.82
CA VAL A 308 -13.16 2.81 -0.90
C VAL A 308 -14.65 2.96 -1.06
N THR A 309 -15.34 1.89 -1.48
CA THR A 309 -16.80 1.81 -1.62
C THR A 309 -17.35 0.82 -0.61
N PHE A 310 -18.24 1.27 0.26
CA PHE A 310 -18.78 0.45 1.33
C PHE A 310 -19.87 -0.53 0.85
N PRO A 311 -20.06 -1.64 1.58
CA PRO A 311 -21.25 -2.49 1.49
C PRO A 311 -22.55 -1.72 1.66
N HIS A 312 -23.69 -2.37 1.38
CA HIS A 312 -24.99 -1.78 1.69
C HIS A 312 -25.18 -1.64 3.21
N ALA A 313 -26.00 -0.67 3.62
CA ALA A 313 -26.18 -0.33 5.04
C ALA A 313 -26.55 -1.54 5.92
N HIS A 314 -27.30 -2.52 5.38
CA HIS A 314 -27.69 -3.72 6.13
C HIS A 314 -26.49 -4.59 6.54
N ALA A 315 -25.47 -4.70 5.69
CA ALA A 315 -24.23 -5.42 5.99
C ALA A 315 -23.37 -4.67 7.01
N LEU A 316 -23.32 -3.33 6.89
CA LEU A 316 -22.67 -2.45 7.88
C LEU A 316 -23.32 -2.57 9.27
N TYR A 317 -24.66 -2.57 9.35
CA TYR A 317 -25.39 -2.76 10.62
C TYR A 317 -25.06 -4.11 11.29
N SER A 318 -24.89 -5.19 10.51
CA SER A 318 -24.43 -6.48 11.07
C SER A 318 -22.96 -6.47 11.52
N GLY A 319 -22.12 -5.63 10.93
CA GLY A 319 -20.73 -5.40 11.36
C GLY A 319 -20.58 -4.45 12.55
N GLY A 320 -21.67 -4.09 13.23
CA GLY A 320 -21.64 -3.22 14.43
C GLY A 320 -21.74 -1.72 14.17
N ILE A 321 -21.85 -1.28 12.90
CA ILE A 321 -22.05 0.12 12.53
C ILE A 321 -23.49 0.55 12.88
N THR A 322 -23.74 1.01 14.11
CA THR A 322 -25.03 1.63 14.47
C THR A 322 -25.17 3.01 13.82
N ALA A 323 -26.37 3.62 13.87
CA ALA A 323 -26.68 4.83 13.10
C ALA A 323 -25.77 6.04 13.39
N ASP A 324 -25.15 6.06 14.57
CA ASP A 324 -24.28 7.11 15.11
C ASP A 324 -22.80 6.87 14.76
N VAL A 325 -22.52 6.56 13.49
CA VAL A 325 -21.17 6.76 12.93
C VAL A 325 -21.12 8.16 12.36
N GLU A 326 -20.18 8.94 12.87
CA GLU A 326 -19.85 10.26 12.36
C GLU A 326 -18.37 10.24 12.00
N MET A 327 -18.06 10.76 10.81
CA MET A 327 -16.70 10.97 10.32
C MET A 327 -16.04 9.71 9.71
N LYS A 328 -15.61 9.89 8.46
CA LYS A 328 -14.73 8.99 7.74
C LYS A 328 -13.47 9.77 7.36
N VAL A 329 -12.33 9.32 7.86
CA VAL A 329 -11.01 9.76 7.41
C VAL A 329 -10.51 8.74 6.40
N VAL A 330 -9.96 9.21 5.26
CA VAL A 330 -9.18 8.37 4.35
C VAL A 330 -7.87 9.04 4.08
N VAL A 331 -6.75 8.35 4.36
CA VAL A 331 -5.41 8.82 4.00
C VAL A 331 -4.88 7.92 2.88
N GLY A 332 -4.71 8.49 1.70
CA GLY A 332 -4.14 7.81 0.55
C GLY A 332 -2.66 8.14 0.40
N TYR A 333 -1.81 7.10 0.38
CA TYR A 333 -0.37 7.19 0.14
C TYR A 333 -0.04 6.62 -1.25
N GLU A 334 0.63 7.40 -2.10
CA GLU A 334 1.04 6.97 -3.44
C GLU A 334 2.06 5.81 -3.41
N ARG A 335 2.83 5.71 -2.32
CA ARG A 335 3.75 4.60 -2.03
C ARG A 335 3.41 4.01 -0.66
N ASN A 336 3.76 2.73 -0.45
CA ASN A 336 3.60 2.08 0.84
C ASN A 336 4.45 2.78 1.95
N PRO A 337 3.85 3.30 3.04
CA PRO A 337 4.60 3.84 4.16
C PRO A 337 5.06 2.75 5.16
N TYR A 338 4.38 1.60 5.22
CA TYR A 338 4.68 0.49 6.13
C TYR A 338 5.73 -0.46 5.54
N VAL A 339 7.00 -0.08 5.63
CA VAL A 339 8.14 -0.75 4.96
C VAL A 339 9.07 -1.56 5.89
N TRP A 340 8.81 -1.57 7.20
CA TRP A 340 9.68 -2.14 8.24
C TRP A 340 9.42 -3.61 8.57
N ASP A 341 8.81 -4.37 7.65
CA ASP A 341 8.61 -5.81 7.77
C ASP A 341 8.87 -6.52 6.42
N ASP A 342 9.24 -7.81 6.46
CA ASP A 342 9.51 -8.60 5.27
C ASP A 342 8.29 -8.76 4.35
N SER A 343 7.07 -8.74 4.88
CA SER A 343 5.84 -8.76 4.07
C SER A 343 5.63 -7.51 3.22
N ALA A 344 6.26 -6.39 3.58
CA ALA A 344 6.16 -5.13 2.85
C ALA A 344 6.89 -5.13 1.48
N ARG A 345 7.84 -6.06 1.28
CA ARG A 345 8.72 -6.10 0.09
C ARG A 345 7.95 -6.18 -1.24
N ASP A 346 6.81 -6.86 -1.24
CA ASP A 346 5.97 -7.11 -2.42
C ASP A 346 4.84 -6.08 -2.60
N ILE A 347 4.69 -5.11 -1.67
CA ILE A 347 3.69 -4.04 -1.81
C ILE A 347 4.20 -2.99 -2.82
N LYS A 348 3.68 -3.06 -4.05
CA LYS A 348 3.97 -2.11 -5.15
C LYS A 348 2.77 -1.24 -5.54
N SER A 349 1.64 -1.37 -4.84
CA SER A 349 0.51 -0.45 -5.02
C SER A 349 0.67 0.78 -4.14
N SER A 350 -0.17 1.78 -4.42
CA SER A 350 -0.64 2.71 -3.39
C SER A 350 -1.15 1.99 -2.15
N VAL A 351 -1.15 2.68 -1.01
CA VAL A 351 -1.86 2.27 0.21
C VAL A 351 -2.98 3.27 0.49
N VAL A 352 -4.12 2.80 0.98
CA VAL A 352 -5.15 3.65 1.58
C VAL A 352 -5.41 3.20 3.01
N ASP A 353 -5.48 4.15 3.91
CA ASP A 353 -5.89 4.00 5.29
C ASP A 353 -7.31 4.57 5.47
N ILE A 354 -8.10 3.98 6.36
CA ILE A 354 -9.55 4.21 6.46
C ILE A 354 -9.97 4.15 7.92
N GLU A 355 -10.21 5.31 8.53
CA GLU A 355 -10.80 5.35 9.87
C GLU A 355 -12.29 5.70 9.79
N LEU A 356 -13.10 4.87 10.45
CA LEU A 356 -14.46 5.20 10.83
C LEU A 356 -14.47 5.53 12.32
N LYS A 357 -14.98 6.70 12.69
CA LYS A 357 -15.05 7.13 14.09
C LYS A 357 -16.50 7.26 14.55
N ARG A 358 -16.66 7.36 15.87
CA ARG A 358 -17.93 7.70 16.54
C ARG A 358 -17.93 9.20 16.89
N PRO A 359 -19.09 9.79 17.23
CA PRO A 359 -19.19 11.18 17.71
C PRO A 359 -18.37 11.50 18.97
N ASP A 360 -17.98 10.48 19.73
CA ASP A 360 -17.09 10.59 20.91
C ASP A 360 -15.59 10.58 20.57
N GLY A 361 -15.24 10.29 19.31
CA GLY A 361 -13.87 10.17 18.80
C GLY A 361 -13.33 8.74 18.71
N ASP A 362 -14.03 7.74 19.26
CA ASP A 362 -13.52 6.36 19.28
C ASP A 362 -13.59 5.72 17.89
N THR A 363 -12.47 5.14 17.44
CA THR A 363 -12.41 4.34 16.20
C THR A 363 -13.33 3.11 16.29
N LEU A 364 -13.98 2.79 15.18
CA LEU A 364 -14.91 1.68 15.02
C LEU A 364 -14.24 0.54 14.23
N GLU A 365 -13.84 -0.51 14.94
CA GLU A 365 -13.39 -1.77 14.34
C GLU A 365 -14.57 -2.50 13.68
N VAL A 366 -14.43 -2.92 12.42
CA VAL A 366 -15.49 -3.61 11.66
C VAL A 366 -14.96 -4.91 11.08
N LYS A 367 -15.56 -6.04 11.46
CA LYS A 367 -15.13 -7.39 11.06
C LYS A 367 -16.30 -8.27 10.63
N ASP A 368 -15.98 -9.32 9.89
CA ASP A 368 -16.91 -10.38 9.46
C ASP A 368 -18.19 -9.87 8.77
N LEU A 369 -18.05 -8.83 7.94
CA LEU A 369 -19.13 -8.28 7.12
C LEU A 369 -19.68 -9.35 6.15
N PRO A 370 -21.01 -9.46 6.00
CA PRO A 370 -21.64 -10.42 5.08
C PRO A 370 -21.59 -9.97 3.61
N GLU A 371 -21.24 -8.70 3.36
CA GLU A 371 -20.95 -8.13 2.04
C GLU A 371 -19.57 -7.45 2.09
N GLU A 372 -18.79 -7.55 1.02
CA GLU A 372 -17.40 -7.09 0.99
C GLU A 372 -17.28 -5.59 0.68
N THR A 373 -16.43 -4.88 1.43
CA THR A 373 -15.96 -3.55 1.06
C THR A 373 -15.09 -3.63 -0.19
N THR A 374 -15.36 -2.77 -1.17
CA THR A 374 -14.53 -2.66 -2.38
C THR A 374 -13.49 -1.56 -2.23
N VAL A 375 -12.20 -1.92 -2.23
CA VAL A 375 -11.05 -1.00 -2.18
C VAL A 375 -10.32 -1.05 -3.52
N VAL A 376 -10.24 0.06 -4.22
CA VAL A 376 -9.53 0.21 -5.50
C VAL A 376 -8.22 0.93 -5.23
N LEU A 377 -7.09 0.23 -5.43
CA LEU A 377 -5.73 0.73 -5.25
C LEU A 377 -5.11 1.00 -6.63
N LYS A 378 -4.26 2.02 -6.74
CA LYS A 378 -3.41 2.23 -7.92
C LYS A 378 -2.21 1.30 -7.90
N ASN A 379 -1.86 0.73 -9.05
CA ASN A 379 -0.65 -0.04 -9.22
C ASN A 379 0.49 0.89 -9.68
N ALA A 380 1.70 0.74 -9.10
CA ALA A 380 2.86 1.44 -9.63
C ALA A 380 3.29 0.85 -11.00
N PRO A 381 3.84 1.66 -11.93
CA PRO A 381 4.20 1.19 -13.26
C PRO A 381 5.25 0.07 -13.28
N ASP A 382 6.10 -0.04 -12.26
CA ASP A 382 7.12 -1.09 -12.14
C ASP A 382 6.56 -2.47 -11.73
N MET A 383 5.31 -2.53 -11.23
CA MET A 383 4.59 -3.78 -10.97
C MET A 383 4.42 -4.60 -12.27
N PHE A 384 4.30 -3.93 -13.41
CA PHE A 384 4.16 -4.53 -14.74
C PHE A 384 5.34 -4.10 -15.63
N PRO A 385 6.49 -4.81 -15.57
CA PRO A 385 7.69 -4.39 -16.27
C PRO A 385 7.49 -4.41 -17.80
N ALA A 386 8.19 -3.50 -18.48
CA ALA A 386 8.11 -3.34 -19.93
C ALA A 386 8.26 -4.68 -20.68
N PRO A 387 7.43 -4.95 -21.70
CA PRO A 387 7.30 -6.27 -22.28
C PRO A 387 8.58 -6.74 -22.97
N ARG A 388 9.09 -7.90 -22.52
CA ARG A 388 10.21 -8.58 -23.18
C ARG A 388 9.67 -9.39 -24.35
N LEU A 389 9.57 -8.72 -25.49
CA LEU A 389 9.02 -9.29 -26.73
C LEU A 389 9.92 -10.40 -27.28
N VAL A 390 9.31 -11.54 -27.59
CA VAL A 390 9.96 -12.70 -28.22
C VAL A 390 9.19 -13.11 -29.47
N LYS A 391 9.86 -13.80 -30.40
CA LYS A 391 9.23 -14.27 -31.63
C LYS A 391 8.23 -15.39 -31.36
N TYR A 392 7.00 -15.22 -31.82
CA TYR A 392 6.00 -16.27 -31.89
C TYR A 392 6.47 -17.35 -32.86
N SER A 393 6.67 -18.53 -32.31
CA SER A 393 7.10 -19.72 -33.00
C SER A 393 6.55 -20.90 -32.19
N PRO A 394 5.29 -21.32 -32.41
CA PRO A 394 4.84 -22.61 -31.89
C PRO A 394 5.75 -23.71 -32.45
N PHE A 395 5.84 -24.85 -31.78
CA PHE A 395 6.64 -25.95 -32.31
C PHE A 395 6.04 -26.45 -33.64
N PRO A 396 6.84 -27.07 -34.54
CA PRO A 396 6.29 -27.69 -35.74
C PRO A 396 5.32 -28.81 -35.32
N ASN A 397 4.02 -28.56 -35.51
CA ASN A 397 2.81 -29.32 -35.12
C ASN A 397 1.94 -28.70 -34.01
N ASP A 398 2.40 -27.66 -33.30
CA ASP A 398 1.60 -26.95 -32.30
C ASP A 398 0.88 -25.72 -32.91
N THR A 399 -0.29 -25.36 -32.38
CA THR A 399 -1.00 -24.12 -32.72
C THR A 399 -0.74 -22.97 -31.73
N MET A 400 -0.19 -23.30 -30.55
CA MET A 400 -0.04 -22.38 -29.40
C MET A 400 1.42 -22.23 -28.98
N VAL A 401 1.74 -21.15 -28.27
CA VAL A 401 2.98 -21.01 -27.49
C VAL A 401 2.68 -21.08 -26.00
N PHE A 402 3.47 -21.87 -25.27
CA PHE A 402 3.19 -22.16 -23.86
C PHE A 402 4.04 -21.34 -22.88
N ARG A 403 3.49 -21.10 -21.68
CA ARG A 403 4.16 -20.57 -20.49
C ARG A 403 3.63 -21.26 -19.24
N SER A 404 4.51 -21.96 -18.52
CA SER A 404 4.19 -22.54 -17.22
C SER A 404 4.58 -21.61 -16.07
N PHE A 405 3.83 -21.65 -14.98
CA PHE A 405 4.20 -21.07 -13.69
C PHE A 405 3.70 -21.94 -12.53
N SER A 406 4.26 -21.75 -11.34
CA SER A 406 3.84 -22.44 -10.12
C SER A 406 2.64 -21.75 -9.48
N ALA A 407 1.44 -22.24 -9.77
CA ALA A 407 0.20 -21.77 -9.17
C ALA A 407 0.06 -22.26 -7.71
N ARG A 408 -0.63 -21.47 -6.88
CA ARG A 408 -0.96 -21.77 -5.48
C ARG A 408 -2.46 -21.65 -5.26
N ARG A 409 -2.96 -22.42 -4.31
CA ARG A 409 -4.36 -22.39 -3.91
C ARG A 409 -4.77 -21.01 -3.38
N ASN A 410 -6.00 -20.61 -3.69
CA ASN A 410 -6.61 -19.32 -3.28
C ASN A 410 -5.79 -18.08 -3.70
N GLN A 411 -4.91 -18.20 -4.69
CA GLN A 411 -4.04 -17.11 -5.13
C GLN A 411 -4.49 -16.58 -6.48
N THR A 412 -4.43 -15.26 -6.63
CA THR A 412 -4.79 -14.58 -7.89
C THR A 412 -3.54 -14.22 -8.67
N TYR A 413 -3.63 -14.30 -9.99
CA TYR A 413 -2.56 -13.93 -10.92
C TYR A 413 -3.06 -12.88 -11.89
N GLY A 414 -2.25 -11.85 -12.12
CA GLY A 414 -2.43 -10.91 -13.23
C GLY A 414 -1.63 -11.42 -14.42
N VAL A 415 -2.27 -11.60 -15.57
CA VAL A 415 -1.62 -12.02 -16.81
C VAL A 415 -1.69 -10.89 -17.81
N THR A 416 -0.51 -10.42 -18.23
CA THR A 416 -0.33 -9.35 -19.21
C THR A 416 0.16 -9.94 -20.52
N VAL A 417 -0.53 -9.65 -21.62
CA VAL A 417 -0.19 -10.10 -22.98
C VAL A 417 0.10 -8.88 -23.84
N SER A 418 1.32 -8.75 -24.36
CA SER A 418 1.75 -7.60 -25.15
C SER A 418 2.16 -8.01 -26.56
N LEU A 419 1.68 -7.32 -27.60
CA LEU A 419 1.82 -7.64 -29.02
C LEU A 419 2.30 -6.43 -29.84
N VAL A 420 3.21 -6.60 -30.80
CA VAL A 420 3.68 -5.47 -31.66
C VAL A 420 2.69 -5.11 -32.78
N SER A 421 1.64 -5.92 -32.99
CA SER A 421 0.60 -5.63 -33.98
C SER A 421 -0.72 -6.20 -33.53
N LEU A 422 -1.82 -5.55 -33.93
CA LEU A 422 -3.18 -6.05 -33.69
C LEU A 422 -3.47 -7.18 -34.68
N TYR A 423 -3.25 -8.41 -34.23
CA TYR A 423 -3.65 -9.61 -34.95
C TYR A 423 -5.19 -9.81 -34.85
N PRO A 424 -5.85 -10.38 -35.88
CA PRO A 424 -7.32 -10.40 -35.98
C PRO A 424 -8.03 -11.14 -34.84
N ALA A 425 -7.36 -12.11 -34.21
CA ALA A 425 -7.79 -12.72 -32.94
C ALA A 425 -6.58 -13.28 -32.19
N ALA A 426 -6.61 -13.22 -30.87
CA ALA A 426 -5.74 -13.99 -30.00
C ALA A 426 -6.58 -14.64 -28.90
N VAL A 427 -6.32 -15.91 -28.59
CA VAL A 427 -7.03 -16.64 -27.53
C VAL A 427 -6.01 -17.21 -26.58
N MET A 428 -6.21 -16.98 -25.29
CA MET A 428 -5.39 -17.53 -24.22
C MET A 428 -6.17 -18.61 -23.48
N TYR A 429 -5.61 -19.82 -23.47
CA TYR A 429 -6.11 -20.95 -22.71
C TYR A 429 -5.20 -21.20 -21.49
N GLY A 430 -5.76 -21.76 -20.42
CA GLY A 430 -5.02 -22.13 -19.22
C GLY A 430 -5.44 -23.50 -18.70
N LYS A 431 -4.49 -24.28 -18.20
CA LYS A 431 -4.74 -25.61 -17.62
C LYS A 431 -3.80 -25.92 -16.45
N LEU A 432 -4.32 -26.57 -15.42
CA LEU A 432 -3.62 -27.02 -14.24
C LEU A 432 -3.05 -28.43 -14.44
N GLY A 433 -1.75 -28.60 -14.23
CA GLY A 433 -1.04 -29.87 -14.27
C GLY A 433 -0.75 -30.44 -15.67
N ASP A 434 -1.22 -29.80 -16.74
CA ASP A 434 -1.04 -30.24 -18.14
C ASP A 434 -1.08 -29.06 -19.12
N PHE A 435 -0.86 -29.31 -20.40
CA PHE A 435 -0.89 -28.30 -21.47
C PHE A 435 -2.33 -28.08 -21.97
N PRO A 436 -2.84 -26.82 -22.02
CA PRO A 436 -4.16 -26.54 -22.56
C PRO A 436 -4.21 -26.74 -24.08
N ASN A 437 -5.40 -27.01 -24.61
CA ASN A 437 -5.71 -26.94 -26.03
C ASN A 437 -7.14 -26.41 -26.25
N GLU A 438 -7.56 -26.24 -27.52
CA GLU A 438 -8.88 -25.67 -27.90
C GLU A 438 -10.10 -26.43 -27.31
N THR A 439 -9.93 -27.67 -26.85
CA THR A 439 -11.02 -28.52 -26.34
C THR A 439 -10.84 -28.98 -24.89
N ASP A 440 -9.67 -28.77 -24.30
CA ASP A 440 -9.35 -29.18 -22.93
C ASP A 440 -8.52 -28.09 -22.24
N TYR A 441 -9.22 -27.32 -21.41
CA TYR A 441 -8.71 -26.16 -20.67
C TYR A 441 -9.57 -25.93 -19.42
N ASP A 442 -8.99 -25.29 -18.42
CA ASP A 442 -9.69 -24.84 -17.20
C ASP A 442 -10.04 -23.34 -17.28
N PHE A 443 -9.37 -22.60 -18.16
CA PHE A 443 -9.57 -21.18 -18.42
C PHE A 443 -9.47 -20.88 -19.92
N GLN A 444 -10.34 -20.00 -20.43
CA GLN A 444 -10.22 -19.40 -21.77
C GLN A 444 -10.46 -17.89 -21.66
N ARG A 445 -9.65 -17.09 -22.35
CA ARG A 445 -9.90 -15.67 -22.61
C ARG A 445 -9.64 -15.36 -24.08
N ASP A 446 -10.70 -14.96 -24.77
CA ASP A 446 -10.59 -14.30 -26.06
C ASP A 446 -10.08 -12.86 -25.84
N LEU A 447 -9.10 -12.44 -26.63
CA LEU A 447 -8.49 -11.11 -26.58
C LEU A 447 -8.88 -10.36 -27.86
N ASN A 448 -9.85 -9.47 -27.74
CA ASN A 448 -10.40 -8.65 -28.82
C ASN A 448 -9.69 -7.29 -28.86
N MET A 449 -9.89 -6.50 -29.93
CA MET A 449 -9.28 -5.16 -30.04
C MET A 449 -9.60 -4.24 -28.84
N ASP A 450 -10.82 -4.34 -28.28
CA ASP A 450 -11.24 -3.52 -27.14
C ASP A 450 -10.54 -3.89 -25.81
N ASP A 451 -9.87 -5.06 -25.74
CA ASP A 451 -9.08 -5.49 -24.59
C ASP A 451 -7.65 -4.91 -24.58
N PHE A 452 -7.18 -4.37 -25.71
CA PHE A 452 -5.79 -3.90 -25.87
C PHE A 452 -5.67 -2.39 -25.66
N ILE A 453 -4.69 -2.00 -24.86
CA ILE A 453 -4.24 -0.62 -24.67
C ILE A 453 -2.93 -0.44 -25.44
N THR A 454 -2.82 0.64 -26.22
CA THR A 454 -1.59 0.97 -26.95
C THR A 454 -0.58 1.69 -26.05
N GLU A 455 0.62 1.14 -25.95
CA GLU A 455 1.77 1.64 -25.19
C GLU A 455 2.96 1.87 -26.14
N THR A 456 3.52 3.08 -26.15
CA THR A 456 4.75 3.39 -26.91
C THR A 456 5.97 2.90 -26.15
N VAL A 457 6.64 1.84 -26.62
CA VAL A 457 7.74 1.16 -25.91
C VAL A 457 9.00 1.10 -26.79
N PRO A 458 9.94 2.06 -26.66
CA PRO A 458 11.18 2.07 -27.44
C PRO A 458 11.95 0.73 -27.31
N PRO A 459 12.44 0.13 -28.42
CA PRO A 459 12.60 0.70 -29.77
C PRO A 459 11.41 0.43 -30.72
N HIS A 460 10.25 0.00 -30.22
CA HIS A 460 9.04 -0.24 -31.01
C HIS A 460 8.09 0.96 -30.90
N ASP A 461 7.45 1.34 -32.01
CA ASP A 461 6.59 2.52 -32.05
C ASP A 461 5.33 2.32 -31.19
N ASP A 462 4.60 1.23 -31.42
CA ASP A 462 3.39 0.86 -30.69
C ASP A 462 3.42 -0.62 -30.27
N VAL A 463 3.14 -0.88 -28.99
CA VAL A 463 2.90 -2.21 -28.42
C VAL A 463 1.49 -2.23 -27.84
N GLN A 464 0.75 -3.30 -28.10
CA GLN A 464 -0.64 -3.48 -27.70
C GLN A 464 -0.67 -4.42 -26.52
N THR A 465 -1.04 -3.91 -25.35
CA THR A 465 -1.04 -4.67 -24.09
C THR A 465 -2.46 -4.91 -23.61
N ALA A 466 -2.83 -6.17 -23.43
CA ALA A 466 -4.08 -6.62 -22.79
C ALA A 466 -3.77 -7.27 -21.44
N PHE A 467 -4.75 -7.27 -20.54
CA PHE A 467 -4.61 -7.83 -19.19
C PHE A 467 -5.85 -8.61 -18.77
N THR A 468 -5.63 -9.70 -18.04
CA THR A 468 -6.71 -10.46 -17.43
C THR A 468 -6.31 -11.00 -16.05
N VAL A 469 -7.33 -11.19 -15.20
CA VAL A 469 -7.18 -11.80 -13.89
C VAL A 469 -7.45 -13.31 -14.02
N LEU A 470 -6.55 -14.11 -13.45
CA LEU A 470 -6.59 -15.56 -13.44
C LEU A 470 -6.62 -16.08 -12.00
N GLN A 471 -7.58 -16.95 -11.70
CA GLN A 471 -7.75 -17.60 -10.38
C GLN A 471 -7.84 -19.12 -10.56
N PRO A 472 -6.70 -19.84 -10.54
CA PRO A 472 -6.69 -21.29 -10.70
C PRO A 472 -7.35 -21.99 -9.50
N ASP A 473 -8.32 -22.88 -9.75
CA ASP A 473 -8.94 -23.70 -8.71
C ASP A 473 -8.05 -24.91 -8.37
N THR A 474 -7.00 -24.67 -7.56
CA THR A 474 -6.07 -25.73 -7.18
C THR A 474 -6.53 -26.43 -5.90
N ALA A 475 -6.55 -27.77 -5.92
CA ALA A 475 -7.06 -28.56 -4.80
C ALA A 475 -6.06 -28.62 -3.62
N VAL A 476 -4.77 -28.42 -3.87
CA VAL A 476 -3.69 -28.69 -2.91
C VAL A 476 -3.59 -27.59 -1.85
N GLN A 477 -3.88 -27.94 -0.59
CA GLN A 477 -3.88 -26.98 0.52
C GLN A 477 -2.50 -26.34 0.83
N ASN A 478 -1.41 -27.08 0.66
CA ASN A 478 -0.06 -26.69 1.10
C ASN A 478 1.01 -26.93 0.01
N GLY A 479 0.69 -26.67 -1.26
CA GLY A 479 1.59 -26.96 -2.38
C GLY A 479 1.46 -25.98 -3.53
N THR A 480 2.44 -26.08 -4.44
CA THR A 480 2.38 -25.45 -5.77
C THR A 480 2.12 -26.53 -6.80
N GLU A 481 1.19 -26.27 -7.72
CA GLU A 481 0.98 -27.09 -8.91
C GLU A 481 1.41 -26.28 -10.13
N GLU A 482 1.87 -26.96 -11.19
CA GLU A 482 2.22 -26.28 -12.44
C GLU A 482 0.93 -25.87 -13.16
N TYR A 483 0.84 -24.62 -13.59
CA TYR A 483 -0.26 -24.12 -14.41
C TYR A 483 0.31 -23.60 -15.73
N THR A 484 -0.21 -24.09 -16.83
CA THR A 484 0.29 -23.80 -18.18
C THR A 484 -0.71 -22.92 -18.91
N LEU A 485 -0.24 -21.77 -19.39
CA LEU A 485 -0.95 -20.91 -20.34
C LEU A 485 -0.52 -21.25 -21.76
N GLY A 486 -1.48 -21.43 -22.65
CA GLY A 486 -1.28 -21.51 -24.10
C GLY A 486 -1.85 -20.28 -24.79
N LEU A 487 -1.02 -19.53 -25.51
CA LEU A 487 -1.45 -18.40 -26.34
C LEU A 487 -1.53 -18.85 -27.80
N GLN A 488 -2.72 -18.73 -28.38
CA GLN A 488 -3.00 -18.89 -29.81
C GLN A 488 -3.15 -17.51 -30.46
N MET A 489 -2.49 -17.28 -31.60
CA MET A 489 -2.62 -16.04 -32.37
C MET A 489 -2.94 -16.31 -33.84
N ASP A 490 -4.09 -15.83 -34.29
CA ASP A 490 -4.55 -15.98 -35.66
C ASP A 490 -3.96 -14.91 -36.57
N GLY A 491 -3.74 -15.25 -37.85
CA GLY A 491 -3.17 -14.31 -38.82
C GLY A 491 -1.70 -13.97 -38.62
N CYS A 492 -0.98 -14.69 -37.75
CA CYS A 492 0.45 -14.50 -37.55
C CYS A 492 1.24 -14.83 -38.84
N PRO A 493 2.06 -13.91 -39.40
CA PRO A 493 2.76 -14.15 -40.66
C PRO A 493 3.89 -15.20 -40.50
N PRO A 494 4.33 -15.86 -41.58
CA PRO A 494 5.44 -16.83 -41.54
C PRO A 494 6.78 -16.24 -41.07
N SER A 495 6.94 -14.92 -41.11
CA SER A 495 8.08 -14.21 -40.51
C SER A 495 8.09 -14.25 -38.97
N GLY A 496 6.97 -14.65 -38.35
CA GLY A 496 6.70 -14.62 -36.92
C GLY A 496 6.10 -13.29 -36.45
N CYS A 497 5.37 -13.36 -35.33
CA CYS A 497 4.88 -12.22 -34.57
C CYS A 497 5.84 -11.90 -33.42
N LEU A 498 5.76 -10.71 -32.84
CA LEU A 498 6.43 -10.39 -31.58
C LEU A 498 5.39 -10.30 -30.47
N TYR A 499 5.57 -11.10 -29.41
CA TYR A 499 4.68 -11.18 -28.26
C TYR A 499 5.45 -11.25 -26.94
N SER A 500 4.82 -10.84 -25.85
CA SER A 500 5.26 -11.11 -24.48
C SER A 500 4.07 -11.60 -23.66
N VAL A 501 4.33 -12.52 -22.73
CA VAL A 501 3.38 -12.91 -21.69
C VAL A 501 4.09 -12.76 -20.36
N HIS A 502 3.56 -11.90 -19.49
CA HIS A 502 4.06 -11.67 -18.15
C HIS A 502 3.00 -12.09 -17.13
N ILE A 503 3.44 -12.67 -16.01
CA ILE A 503 2.56 -13.22 -14.99
C ILE A 503 3.02 -12.68 -13.64
N VAL A 504 2.14 -11.94 -12.96
CA VAL A 504 2.37 -11.45 -11.59
C VAL A 504 1.42 -12.13 -10.63
N ARG A 505 1.84 -12.26 -9.38
CA ARG A 505 0.96 -12.61 -8.26
C ARG A 505 0.25 -11.35 -7.79
N LEU A 506 -1.07 -11.42 -7.67
CA LEU A 506 -1.88 -10.36 -7.08
C LEU A 506 -2.45 -10.86 -5.76
N ASN A 507 -2.25 -10.07 -4.70
CA ASN A 507 -2.84 -10.27 -3.39
C ASN A 507 -3.48 -8.95 -2.95
N CYS A 508 -4.55 -9.04 -2.17
CA CYS A 508 -5.09 -7.91 -1.41
C CYS A 508 -4.64 -8.06 0.03
N LEU A 509 -3.97 -7.05 0.54
CA LEU A 509 -3.33 -7.08 1.85
C LEU A 509 -3.72 -5.82 2.64
N PHE A 510 -3.88 -5.99 3.95
CA PHE A 510 -4.08 -4.92 4.91
C PHE A 510 -2.96 -4.96 5.96
N TRP A 511 -2.67 -3.82 6.59
CA TRP A 511 -1.70 -3.75 7.66
C TRP A 511 -2.37 -4.14 8.98
N ASP A 512 -2.05 -5.32 9.51
CA ASP A 512 -2.47 -5.70 10.87
C ASP A 512 -1.41 -5.21 11.85
N ALA A 513 -1.75 -4.24 12.70
CA ALA A 513 -0.84 -3.72 13.73
C ALA A 513 -0.54 -4.74 14.84
N GLY A 514 -1.36 -5.78 15.01
CA GLY A 514 -1.20 -6.80 16.05
C GLY A 514 -1.55 -6.30 17.46
N VAL A 515 -1.25 -7.14 18.47
CA VAL A 515 -1.43 -6.78 19.89
C VAL A 515 -0.37 -5.79 20.37
N ASP A 516 0.84 -5.91 19.82
CA ASP A 516 1.92 -4.93 20.00
C ASP A 516 2.16 -4.26 18.63
N ALA A 517 1.93 -2.95 18.51
CA ALA A 517 2.16 -2.17 17.28
C ALA A 517 3.60 -2.19 16.74
N GLU A 518 4.52 -2.81 17.50
CA GLU A 518 5.89 -3.11 17.12
C GLU A 518 6.03 -4.36 16.22
N GLN A 519 5.02 -5.22 16.15
CA GLN A 519 5.04 -6.53 15.46
C GLN A 519 4.03 -6.60 14.29
N GLY A 520 3.56 -5.44 13.81
CA GLY A 520 2.60 -5.38 12.71
C GLY A 520 3.14 -5.99 11.41
N SER A 521 2.22 -6.49 10.57
CA SER A 521 2.55 -7.19 9.32
C SER A 521 1.43 -7.09 8.28
N TRP A 522 1.76 -7.21 7.01
CA TRP A 522 0.77 -7.26 5.93
C TRP A 522 0.11 -8.64 5.87
N LYS A 523 -1.22 -8.67 6.02
CA LYS A 523 -2.04 -9.89 6.01
C LYS A 523 -3.10 -9.85 4.92
N GLY A 524 -3.50 -11.02 4.43
CA GLY A 524 -4.53 -11.16 3.39
C GLY A 524 -5.85 -11.76 3.89
N ASP A 525 -5.93 -12.12 5.16
CA ASP A 525 -7.11 -12.77 5.73
C ASP A 525 -8.35 -11.87 5.60
N GLY A 526 -9.46 -12.44 5.14
CA GLY A 526 -10.70 -11.68 4.90
C GLY A 526 -10.70 -10.82 3.62
N CYS A 527 -9.58 -10.71 2.89
CA CYS A 527 -9.45 -9.95 1.65
C CYS A 527 -9.19 -10.85 0.43
N ARG A 528 -9.72 -10.48 -0.74
CA ARG A 528 -9.44 -11.13 -2.03
C ARG A 528 -9.36 -10.14 -3.19
N VAL A 529 -8.65 -10.52 -4.24
CA VAL A 529 -8.57 -9.76 -5.49
C VAL A 529 -9.84 -10.02 -6.32
N SER A 530 -10.45 -8.93 -6.81
CA SER A 530 -11.58 -8.98 -7.73
C SER A 530 -11.12 -9.21 -9.18
N PRO A 531 -11.85 -10.01 -9.98
CA PRO A 531 -11.67 -10.09 -11.43
C PRO A 531 -11.80 -8.75 -12.18
N ALA A 532 -12.36 -7.72 -11.54
CA ALA A 532 -12.44 -6.35 -12.09
C ALA A 532 -11.12 -5.55 -11.98
N SER A 533 -10.04 -6.14 -11.49
CA SER A 533 -8.70 -5.53 -11.47
C SER A 533 -8.16 -5.32 -12.88
N THR A 534 -7.27 -4.34 -13.04
CA THR A 534 -6.62 -3.97 -14.31
C THR A 534 -5.12 -3.73 -14.11
N LEU A 535 -4.38 -3.44 -15.19
CA LEU A 535 -2.96 -3.04 -15.10
C LEU A 535 -2.76 -1.83 -14.18
N THR A 536 -3.65 -0.85 -14.26
CA THR A 536 -3.52 0.43 -13.53
C THR A 536 -4.11 0.38 -12.13
N HIS A 537 -5.02 -0.57 -11.84
CA HIS A 537 -5.71 -0.63 -10.55
C HIS A 537 -5.94 -2.06 -10.07
N THR A 538 -5.53 -2.37 -8.83
CA THR A 538 -5.93 -3.59 -8.13
C THR A 538 -7.23 -3.32 -7.37
N VAL A 539 -8.25 -4.17 -7.58
CA VAL A 539 -9.54 -4.07 -6.91
C VAL A 539 -9.64 -5.16 -5.86
N CYS A 540 -9.66 -4.75 -4.59
CA CYS A 540 -9.75 -5.60 -3.43
C CYS A 540 -11.18 -5.66 -2.89
N LEU A 541 -11.57 -6.83 -2.40
CA LEU A 541 -12.84 -7.11 -1.76
C LEU A 541 -12.51 -7.66 -0.36
N CYS A 542 -12.86 -6.93 0.70
CA CYS A 542 -12.52 -7.28 2.07
C CYS A 542 -13.78 -7.35 2.95
N ASN A 543 -13.87 -8.34 3.84
CA ASN A 543 -14.98 -8.50 4.79
C ASN A 543 -14.78 -7.72 6.12
N HIS A 544 -13.82 -6.82 6.16
CA HIS A 544 -13.47 -5.97 7.30
C HIS A 544 -13.08 -4.57 6.82
N LEU A 545 -12.88 -3.66 7.79
CA LEU A 545 -12.35 -2.29 7.62
C LEU A 545 -11.32 -2.03 8.72
#